data_AF-A0A8T6LV52-F1
#
_entry.id   AF-A0A8T6LV52-F1
#
_cell.length_a   1.000
_cell.length_b   1.000
_cell.length_c   1.000
_cell.angle_alpha   90.00
_cell.angle_beta   90.00
_cell.angle_gamma   90.00
#
_symmetry.space_group_name_H-M   'P 1'
#
loop_
_entity.id
_entity.type
_entity.pdbx_description
1 polymer ?
#
loop_
_entity_poly.entity_id
_entity_poly.type
_entity_poly.pdbx_seq_one_letter_code
_entity_poly.pdbx_strand_id
1 'polypeptide(L)'
;MAGPSKVEFPGQKKQRFRMRGTKHANEATANKLKRELAKLLENPRAHLPVMTWKGRLRWGRVDPVTKTMKSLEMILRKKDNMAYLSKRMMAKRGDPVAKAFAGSLHAAHDQDITVVGKFNSSSFGSASFIRRGEGKQGYLAGLQNYSNLTLRMLPWEDHAKRGMYFFTWKGGFVCTGPNPTPPDEWLDDVLERSRFEFTKHDDLSVPIWVTEGIDAQAVHDFKQAARVMFDSHLSTDQSLL
;
A
#
# COMPACT_ATOMS: atom_id res chain seq x y z
N MET A 1 22.21 61.02 20.67
CA MET A 1 22.01 60.75 19.22
C MET A 1 20.99 59.63 19.09
N ALA A 2 19.77 59.93 18.64
CA ALA A 2 18.75 58.91 18.39
C ALA A 2 19.10 58.15 17.10
N GLY A 3 19.18 56.82 17.15
CA GLY A 3 19.47 55.99 15.98
C GLY A 3 18.36 56.07 14.92
N PRO A 4 18.66 55.79 13.64
CA PRO A 4 17.70 55.97 12.56
C PRO A 4 16.47 55.06 12.74
N SER A 5 15.29 55.63 12.49
CA SER A 5 14.01 54.93 12.58
C SER A 5 13.94 53.80 11.54
N LYS A 6 13.51 52.61 11.97
CA LYS A 6 13.16 51.50 11.05
C LYS A 6 11.94 51.91 10.24
N VAL A 7 12.15 52.35 9.01
CA VAL A 7 11.07 52.60 8.05
C VAL A 7 10.84 51.32 7.26
N GLU A 8 9.69 50.67 7.46
CA GLU A 8 9.26 49.55 6.61
C GLU A 8 8.70 50.11 5.29
N PHE A 9 9.35 49.77 4.18
CA PHE A 9 8.91 50.19 2.86
C PHE A 9 7.62 49.43 2.45
N PRO A 10 6.61 50.12 1.88
CA PRO A 10 5.39 49.49 1.39
C PRO A 10 5.74 48.61 0.18
N GLY A 11 5.96 47.32 0.45
CA GLY A 11 6.51 46.34 -0.49
C GLY A 11 7.24 45.19 0.21
N GLN A 12 7.71 45.40 1.45
CA GLN A 12 8.33 44.35 2.28
C GLN A 12 7.32 43.43 2.98
N LYS A 13 6.16 43.13 2.37
CA LYS A 13 5.32 42.03 2.88
C LYS A 13 6.06 40.73 2.60
N LYS A 14 6.61 40.09 3.64
CA LYS A 14 7.19 38.73 3.58
C LYS A 14 6.25 37.83 2.77
N GLN A 15 6.63 37.55 1.53
CA GLN A 15 5.86 36.67 0.67
C GLN A 15 5.85 35.30 1.36
N ARG A 16 4.69 34.88 1.88
CA ARG A 16 4.56 33.61 2.59
C ARG A 16 4.80 32.51 1.57
N PHE A 17 6.01 31.97 1.55
CA PHE A 17 6.38 30.84 0.70
C PHE A 17 5.51 29.65 1.09
N ARG A 18 4.40 29.45 0.37
CA ARG A 18 3.55 28.26 0.51
C ARG A 18 4.09 27.20 -0.43
N MET A 19 4.70 26.17 0.15
CA MET A 19 5.08 24.97 -0.58
C MET A 19 3.81 24.39 -1.23
N ARG A 20 3.73 24.35 -2.57
CA ARG A 20 2.53 23.87 -3.28
C ARG A 20 2.18 22.44 -2.83
N GLY A 21 0.91 22.22 -2.50
CA GLY A 21 0.38 20.91 -2.10
C GLY A 21 0.50 20.57 -0.62
N THR A 22 0.98 21.48 0.24
CA THR A 22 0.94 21.33 1.70
C THR A 22 -0.06 22.27 2.36
N LYS A 23 -0.63 21.81 3.48
CA LYS A 23 -1.53 22.56 4.36
C LYS A 23 -1.03 22.46 5.79
N HIS A 24 -1.41 23.43 6.62
CA HIS A 24 -1.27 23.23 8.07
C HIS A 24 -2.17 22.08 8.51
N ALA A 25 -1.63 21.20 9.35
CA ALA A 25 -2.41 20.12 9.90
C ALA A 25 -3.45 20.69 10.86
N ASN A 26 -4.70 20.25 10.71
CA ASN A 26 -5.67 20.38 11.80
C ASN A 26 -5.26 19.41 12.91
N GLU A 27 -5.55 19.73 14.17
CA GLU A 27 -5.21 18.94 15.35
C GLU A 27 -5.68 17.48 15.21
N ALA A 28 -6.92 17.28 14.76
CA ALA A 28 -7.46 15.94 14.49
C ALA A 28 -6.63 15.16 13.45
N THR A 29 -6.12 15.85 12.42
CA THR A 29 -5.28 15.22 11.38
C THR A 29 -3.88 14.91 11.92
N ALA A 30 -3.31 15.82 12.69
CA ALA A 30 -2.01 15.61 13.35
C ALA A 30 -2.08 14.42 14.31
N ASN A 31 -3.10 14.36 15.18
CA ASN A 31 -3.29 13.27 16.14
C ASN A 31 -3.53 11.93 15.45
N LYS A 32 -4.31 11.91 14.36
CA LYS A 32 -4.48 10.70 13.54
C LYS A 32 -3.13 10.22 12.99
N LEU A 33 -2.35 11.10 12.38
CA LEU A 33 -1.05 10.76 11.79
C LEU A 33 -0.03 10.32 12.86
N LYS A 34 0.03 11.00 14.01
CA LYS A 34 0.86 10.58 15.16
C LYS A 34 0.55 9.14 15.55
N ARG A 35 -0.75 8.79 15.65
CA ARG A 35 -1.18 7.42 16.00
C ARG A 35 -0.79 6.39 14.94
N GLU A 36 -1.00 6.67 13.65
CA GLU A 36 -0.61 5.75 12.58
C GLU A 36 0.91 5.56 12.51
N LEU A 37 1.68 6.65 12.66
CA LEU A 37 3.14 6.60 12.66
C LEU A 37 3.71 5.88 13.89
N ALA A 38 3.08 6.04 15.06
CA ALA A 38 3.45 5.29 16.26
C ALA A 38 3.26 3.78 16.04
N LYS A 39 2.11 3.35 15.49
CA LYS A 39 1.87 1.94 15.12
C LYS A 39 2.88 1.43 14.10
N LEU A 40 3.24 2.26 13.12
CA LEU A 40 4.25 1.93 12.12
C LEU A 40 5.63 1.75 12.77
N LEU A 41 6.00 2.56 13.74
CA LEU A 41 7.30 2.48 14.42
C LEU A 41 7.40 1.29 15.40
N GLU A 42 6.28 0.98 16.06
CA GLU A 42 6.15 -0.13 17.01
C GLU A 42 6.16 -1.49 16.30
N ASN A 43 5.28 -1.70 15.32
CA ASN A 43 5.25 -2.92 14.53
C ASN A 43 5.26 -2.62 13.02
N PRO A 44 6.45 -2.29 12.47
CA PRO A 44 6.57 -1.97 11.06
C PRO A 44 6.22 -3.14 10.12
N ARG A 45 6.45 -4.40 10.56
CA ARG A 45 6.20 -5.58 9.72
C ARG A 45 4.72 -5.82 9.48
N ALA A 46 3.87 -5.51 10.47
CA ALA A 46 2.42 -5.56 10.29
C ALA A 46 1.92 -4.61 9.20
N HIS A 47 2.70 -3.57 8.85
CA HIS A 47 2.35 -2.59 7.81
C HIS A 47 2.76 -3.02 6.40
N LEU A 48 3.36 -4.20 6.26
CA LEU A 48 3.86 -4.73 4.99
C LEU A 48 3.04 -5.95 4.55
N PRO A 49 2.91 -6.20 3.24
CA PRO A 49 2.22 -7.37 2.75
C PRO A 49 3.01 -8.63 3.07
N VAL A 50 2.32 -9.68 3.47
CA VAL A 50 2.88 -11.02 3.64
C VAL A 50 2.95 -11.71 2.29
N MET A 51 4.15 -12.16 1.90
CA MET A 51 4.36 -12.87 0.64
C MET A 51 4.02 -14.35 0.82
N THR A 52 2.95 -14.83 0.17
CA THR A 52 2.55 -16.25 0.24
C THR A 52 3.16 -17.09 -0.87
N TRP A 53 3.54 -16.48 -1.99
CA TRP A 53 4.16 -17.18 -3.11
C TRP A 53 5.64 -17.48 -2.88
N LYS A 54 6.02 -18.76 -2.99
CA LYS A 54 7.38 -19.28 -2.74
C LYS A 54 8.11 -19.72 -4.02
N GLY A 55 7.85 -19.07 -5.15
CA GLY A 55 8.42 -19.42 -6.45
C GLY A 55 9.57 -18.52 -6.93
N ARG A 56 10.03 -18.79 -8.15
CA ARG A 56 10.87 -17.86 -8.93
C ARG A 56 10.14 -17.49 -10.21
N LEU A 57 10.35 -16.27 -10.70
CA LEU A 57 9.80 -15.85 -11.98
C LEU A 57 10.52 -16.57 -13.13
N ARG A 58 9.97 -16.50 -14.34
CA ARG A 58 10.62 -16.99 -15.56
C ARG A 58 12.10 -16.59 -15.60
N TRP A 59 12.95 -17.53 -15.98
CA TRP A 59 14.41 -17.41 -16.00
C TRP A 59 15.07 -17.30 -14.61
N GLY A 60 14.43 -17.83 -13.57
CA GLY A 60 14.99 -17.87 -12.21
C GLY A 60 15.11 -16.50 -11.55
N ARG A 61 14.44 -15.47 -12.07
CA ARG A 61 14.51 -14.10 -11.54
C ARG A 61 13.78 -14.01 -10.20
N VAL A 62 14.39 -13.30 -9.25
CA VAL A 62 13.75 -12.90 -7.99
C VAL A 62 12.64 -11.89 -8.28
N ASP A 63 11.47 -12.10 -7.69
CA ASP A 63 10.33 -11.23 -7.88
C ASP A 63 10.56 -9.81 -7.32
N PRO A 64 9.90 -8.80 -7.89
CA PRO A 64 10.12 -7.41 -7.49
C PRO A 64 9.71 -7.15 -6.04
N VAL A 65 8.75 -7.89 -5.49
CA VAL A 65 8.25 -7.70 -4.12
C VAL A 65 9.30 -8.16 -3.12
N THR A 66 9.87 -9.36 -3.30
CA THR A 66 10.97 -9.87 -2.47
C THR A 66 12.18 -8.95 -2.49
N LYS A 67 12.51 -8.34 -3.65
CA LYS A 67 13.58 -7.33 -3.72
C LYS A 67 13.28 -6.10 -2.86
N THR A 68 12.06 -5.58 -2.94
CA THR A 68 11.60 -4.47 -2.10
C THR A 68 11.62 -4.84 -0.63
N MET A 69 11.05 -5.99 -0.25
CA MET A 69 11.03 -6.48 1.14
C MET A 69 12.42 -6.60 1.74
N LYS A 70 13.42 -7.09 0.98
CA LYS A 70 14.83 -7.07 1.42
C LYS A 70 15.35 -5.67 1.70
N SER A 71 15.00 -4.69 0.85
CA SER A 71 15.37 -3.29 1.10
C SER A 71 14.65 -2.70 2.32
N LEU A 72 13.40 -3.08 2.57
CA LEU A 72 12.65 -2.63 3.73
C LEU A 72 13.24 -3.22 5.00
N GLU A 73 13.60 -4.49 5.02
CA GLU A 73 14.23 -5.13 6.19
C GLU A 73 15.58 -4.50 6.56
N MET A 74 16.38 -4.06 5.58
CA MET A 74 17.58 -3.28 5.87
C MET A 74 17.28 -1.95 6.58
N ILE A 75 16.17 -1.30 6.23
CA ILE A 75 15.71 -0.07 6.86
C ILE A 75 15.19 -0.36 8.27
N LEU A 76 14.44 -1.45 8.45
CA LEU A 76 13.89 -1.87 9.73
C LEU A 76 14.95 -2.12 10.79
N ARG A 77 16.06 -2.75 10.41
CA ARG A 77 17.24 -2.94 11.28
C ARG A 77 17.84 -1.63 11.80
N LYS A 78 17.52 -0.50 11.16
CA LYS A 78 18.03 0.84 11.49
C LYS A 78 16.90 1.86 11.68
N LYS A 79 15.70 1.40 12.08
CA LYS A 79 14.49 2.23 12.17
C LYS A 79 14.60 3.38 13.18
N ASP A 80 15.50 3.28 14.16
CA ASP A 80 15.70 4.32 15.19
C ASP A 80 16.92 5.21 14.89
N ASN A 81 17.66 4.93 13.80
CA ASN A 81 18.81 5.74 13.38
C ASN A 81 18.38 6.85 12.41
N MET A 82 18.06 8.03 12.95
CA MET A 82 17.60 9.19 12.16
C MET A 82 18.57 9.60 11.06
N ALA A 83 19.89 9.58 11.30
CA ALA A 83 20.89 9.93 10.30
C ALA A 83 20.86 8.96 9.11
N TYR A 84 20.74 7.66 9.38
CA TYR A 84 20.59 6.64 8.36
C TYR A 84 19.29 6.81 7.57
N LEU A 85 18.16 7.01 8.26
CA LEU A 85 16.86 7.22 7.61
C LEU A 85 16.87 8.46 6.72
N SER A 86 17.48 9.55 7.20
CA SER A 86 17.59 10.81 6.45
C SER A 86 18.38 10.63 5.16
N LYS A 87 19.51 9.93 5.22
CA LYS A 87 20.29 9.58 4.03
C LYS A 87 19.50 8.67 3.09
N ARG A 88 18.77 7.69 3.62
CA ARG A 88 18.03 6.70 2.82
C ARG A 88 16.86 7.32 2.07
N MET A 89 16.08 8.19 2.72
CA MET A 89 14.91 8.84 2.12
C MET A 89 15.30 9.86 1.02
N MET A 90 16.52 10.41 1.09
CA MET A 90 17.07 11.38 0.13
C MET A 90 17.96 10.75 -0.96
N ALA A 91 18.10 9.43 -0.97
CA ALA A 91 18.99 8.76 -1.93
C ALA A 91 18.52 8.99 -3.37
N LYS A 92 19.42 9.47 -4.26
CA LYS A 92 19.11 9.72 -5.68
C LYS A 92 18.63 8.48 -6.42
N ARG A 93 19.12 7.29 -6.03
CA ARG A 93 18.75 5.99 -6.59
C ARG A 93 18.22 5.07 -5.50
N GLY A 94 17.39 4.12 -5.91
CA GLY A 94 16.88 3.07 -5.04
C GLY A 94 15.39 2.85 -5.26
N ASP A 95 14.86 1.88 -4.52
CA ASP A 95 13.45 1.54 -4.53
C ASP A 95 12.60 2.72 -3.98
N PRO A 96 11.64 3.25 -4.76
CA PRO A 96 10.76 4.32 -4.32
C PRO A 96 9.95 3.96 -3.07
N VAL A 97 9.57 2.69 -2.89
CA VAL A 97 8.87 2.21 -1.69
C VAL A 97 9.79 2.32 -0.49
N ALA A 98 11.04 1.90 -0.63
CA ALA A 98 12.04 2.00 0.43
C ALA A 98 12.35 3.45 0.82
N LYS A 99 12.39 4.39 -0.15
CA LYS A 99 12.54 5.82 0.15
C LYS A 99 11.35 6.36 0.94
N ALA A 100 10.13 6.03 0.53
CA ALA A 100 8.91 6.44 1.22
C ALA A 100 8.79 5.81 2.62
N PHE A 101 9.22 4.56 2.78
CA PHE A 101 9.24 3.87 4.06
C PHE A 101 10.24 4.49 5.03
N ALA A 102 11.46 4.76 4.58
CA ALA A 102 12.45 5.48 5.37
C ALA A 102 11.96 6.88 5.77
N GLY A 103 11.30 7.60 4.85
CA GLY A 103 10.72 8.91 5.14
C GLY A 103 9.58 8.85 6.17
N SER A 104 8.75 7.81 6.12
CA SER A 104 7.65 7.62 7.07
C SER A 104 8.15 7.23 8.45
N LEU A 105 9.14 6.33 8.55
CA LEU A 105 9.80 6.01 9.82
C LEU A 105 10.53 7.23 10.39
N HIS A 106 11.19 8.02 9.55
CA HIS A 106 11.83 9.26 10.00
C HIS A 106 10.80 10.24 10.56
N ALA A 107 9.64 10.35 9.91
CA ALA A 107 8.56 11.21 10.36
C ALA A 107 7.91 10.73 11.67
N ALA A 108 7.99 9.43 11.98
CA ALA A 108 7.49 8.90 13.26
C ALA A 108 8.30 9.38 14.48
N HIS A 109 9.53 9.87 14.28
CA HIS A 109 10.36 10.45 15.34
C HIS A 109 10.12 11.94 15.56
N ASP A 110 9.28 12.61 14.75
CA ASP A 110 8.96 14.02 14.95
C ASP A 110 8.01 14.20 16.13
N GLN A 111 8.33 15.14 17.02
CA GLN A 111 7.45 15.48 18.15
C GLN A 111 6.17 16.20 17.68
N ASP A 112 6.27 17.05 16.65
CA ASP A 112 5.17 17.86 16.15
C ASP A 112 4.96 17.77 14.64
N ILE A 113 3.68 17.61 14.26
CA ILE A 113 3.24 17.56 12.86
C ILE A 113 2.49 18.85 12.56
N THR A 114 3.20 19.84 12.03
CA THR A 114 2.61 21.16 11.72
C THR A 114 2.16 21.29 10.27
N VAL A 115 2.83 20.60 9.35
CA VAL A 115 2.60 20.71 7.90
C VAL A 115 2.40 19.33 7.30
N VAL A 116 1.31 19.16 6.55
CA VAL A 116 0.95 17.91 5.88
C VAL A 116 0.68 18.15 4.40
N GLY A 117 1.05 17.19 3.56
CA GLY A 117 0.62 17.10 2.18
C GLY A 117 -0.83 16.61 2.08
N LYS A 118 -1.51 16.93 0.97
CA LYS A 118 -2.80 16.34 0.60
C LYS A 118 -2.62 15.43 -0.61
N PHE A 119 -2.89 14.15 -0.44
CA PHE A 119 -3.01 13.18 -1.52
C PHE A 119 -4.47 13.02 -1.92
N ASN A 120 -4.74 12.94 -3.21
CA ASN A 120 -6.06 12.68 -3.76
C ASN A 120 -5.95 11.82 -5.01
N SER A 121 -6.73 10.75 -5.07
CA SER A 121 -6.85 9.84 -6.21
C SER A 121 -8.30 9.41 -6.34
N SER A 122 -8.81 9.33 -7.58
CA SER A 122 -10.16 8.83 -7.85
C SER A 122 -10.34 7.38 -7.38
N SER A 123 -9.34 6.53 -7.58
CA SER A 123 -9.42 5.10 -7.27
C SER A 123 -9.08 4.78 -5.81
N PHE A 124 -8.17 5.55 -5.19
CA PHE A 124 -7.66 5.24 -3.85
C PHE A 124 -8.19 6.19 -2.76
N GLY A 125 -8.92 7.24 -3.13
CA GLY A 125 -9.46 8.23 -2.22
C GLY A 125 -8.46 9.33 -1.86
N SER A 126 -8.73 10.01 -0.75
CA SER A 126 -7.91 11.14 -0.29
C SER A 126 -7.35 10.92 1.10
N ALA A 127 -6.14 11.43 1.34
CA ALA A 127 -5.50 11.39 2.65
C ALA A 127 -4.56 12.56 2.86
N SER A 128 -4.33 12.89 4.12
CA SER A 128 -3.23 13.78 4.51
C SER A 128 -2.03 12.91 4.91
N PHE A 129 -0.82 13.39 4.65
CA PHE A 129 0.42 12.67 4.97
C PHE A 129 1.56 13.66 5.22
N ILE A 130 2.59 13.25 5.94
CA ILE A 130 3.81 14.02 6.13
C ILE A 130 4.72 13.83 4.93
N ARG A 131 5.05 14.93 4.26
CA ARG A 131 6.00 14.92 3.15
C ARG A 131 7.42 14.90 3.73
N ARG A 132 8.03 13.72 3.78
CA ARG A 132 9.43 13.53 4.20
C ARG A 132 10.23 12.83 3.11
N GLY A 133 11.37 13.42 2.74
CA GLY A 133 12.27 12.87 1.74
C GLY A 133 11.74 12.93 0.30
N GLU A 134 12.34 12.11 -0.57
CA GLU A 134 12.02 12.03 -2.01
C GLU A 134 11.23 10.76 -2.38
N GLY A 135 10.53 10.16 -1.41
CA GLY A 135 9.57 9.09 -1.70
C GLY A 135 8.40 9.62 -2.56
N LYS A 136 7.82 8.76 -3.40
CA LYS A 136 6.59 9.11 -4.14
C LYS A 136 5.49 9.51 -3.15
N GLN A 137 4.76 10.58 -3.44
CA GLN A 137 3.75 11.12 -2.52
C GLN A 137 2.62 10.13 -2.22
N GLY A 138 2.14 9.38 -3.22
CA GLY A 138 1.14 8.32 -3.01
C GLY A 138 1.65 7.20 -2.11
N TYR A 139 2.96 6.89 -2.14
CA TYR A 139 3.54 5.82 -1.33
C TYR A 139 3.68 6.27 0.13
N LEU A 140 4.09 7.53 0.35
CA LEU A 140 4.06 8.14 1.68
C LEU A 140 2.63 8.15 2.23
N ALA A 141 1.65 8.54 1.41
CA ALA A 141 0.25 8.55 1.82
C ALA A 141 -0.26 7.16 2.23
N GLY A 142 0.07 6.13 1.45
CA GLY A 142 -0.30 4.75 1.75
C GLY A 142 0.37 4.18 3.00
N LEU A 143 1.68 4.40 3.16
CA LEU A 143 2.44 3.89 4.31
C LEU A 143 2.06 4.57 5.63
N GLN A 144 1.71 5.87 5.60
CA GLN A 144 1.35 6.63 6.80
C GLN A 144 -0.14 6.57 7.16
N ASN A 145 -0.99 6.00 6.29
CA ASN A 145 -2.42 5.80 6.53
C ASN A 145 -2.77 4.31 6.36
N TYR A 146 -2.01 3.44 7.02
CA TYR A 146 -2.15 1.99 6.84
C TYR A 146 -3.53 1.47 7.28
N SER A 147 -4.20 2.12 8.24
CA SER A 147 -5.58 1.77 8.60
C SER A 147 -6.59 1.90 7.45
N ASN A 148 -6.27 2.65 6.39
CA ASN A 148 -7.12 2.73 5.21
C ASN A 148 -6.75 1.61 4.22
N LEU A 149 -7.68 0.67 4.04
CA LEU A 149 -7.53 -0.52 3.20
C LEU A 149 -7.12 -0.19 1.75
N THR A 150 -7.70 0.85 1.14
CA THR A 150 -7.37 1.21 -0.24
C THR A 150 -6.00 1.87 -0.33
N LEU A 151 -5.71 2.81 0.57
CA LEU A 151 -4.46 3.59 0.54
C LEU A 151 -3.24 2.73 0.82
N ARG A 152 -3.31 1.74 1.72
CA ARG A 152 -2.13 0.89 2.03
C ARG A 152 -1.65 0.03 0.85
N MET A 153 -2.44 -0.10 -0.21
CA MET A 153 -2.03 -0.76 -1.45
C MET A 153 -1.21 0.17 -2.38
N LEU A 154 -1.33 1.49 -2.24
CA LEU A 154 -0.63 2.46 -3.11
C LEU A 154 0.88 2.25 -3.24
N PRO A 155 1.64 1.92 -2.17
CA PRO A 155 3.08 1.69 -2.30
C PRO A 155 3.44 0.58 -3.28
N TRP A 156 2.51 -0.31 -3.57
CA TRP A 156 2.70 -1.52 -4.37
C TRP A 156 2.15 -1.40 -5.79
N GLU A 157 1.69 -0.21 -6.20
CA GLU A 157 1.12 0.03 -7.54
C GLU A 157 2.08 -0.38 -8.67
N ASP A 158 3.36 -0.01 -8.58
CA ASP A 158 4.36 -0.38 -9.59
C ASP A 158 4.63 -1.89 -9.61
N HIS A 159 4.48 -2.58 -8.47
CA HIS A 159 4.58 -4.04 -8.39
C HIS A 159 3.36 -4.70 -9.01
N ALA A 160 2.17 -4.15 -8.77
CA ALA A 160 0.94 -4.62 -9.39
C ALA A 160 0.97 -4.49 -10.92
N LYS A 161 1.46 -3.36 -11.44
CA LYS A 161 1.71 -3.16 -12.88
C LYS A 161 2.70 -4.17 -13.49
N ARG A 162 3.52 -4.84 -12.66
CA ARG A 162 4.45 -5.89 -13.07
C ARG A 162 3.88 -7.31 -12.93
N GLY A 163 2.56 -7.42 -12.72
CA GLY A 163 1.86 -8.69 -12.64
C GLY A 163 1.89 -9.35 -11.26
N MET A 164 2.03 -8.55 -10.19
CA MET A 164 1.94 -9.05 -8.81
C MET A 164 0.56 -8.75 -8.22
N TYR A 165 -0.06 -9.71 -7.57
CA TYR A 165 -1.39 -9.56 -7.00
C TYR A 165 -1.33 -9.31 -5.49
N PHE A 166 -2.09 -8.31 -5.05
CA PHE A 166 -2.15 -7.85 -3.67
C PHE A 166 -3.60 -7.85 -3.19
N PHE A 167 -3.84 -8.42 -2.00
CA PHE A 167 -5.16 -8.58 -1.41
C PHE A 167 -5.17 -8.05 0.01
N THR A 168 -6.23 -7.34 0.37
CA THR A 168 -6.23 -6.50 1.57
C THR A 168 -7.61 -6.49 2.23
N TRP A 169 -7.67 -6.84 3.51
CA TRP A 169 -8.90 -6.92 4.32
C TRP A 169 -8.63 -6.49 5.76
N LYS A 170 -9.66 -6.39 6.62
CA LYS A 170 -9.47 -5.95 8.01
C LYS A 170 -8.45 -6.80 8.77
N GLY A 171 -8.37 -8.10 8.48
CA GLY A 171 -7.49 -9.05 9.15
C GLY A 171 -6.08 -9.17 8.57
N GLY A 172 -5.82 -8.67 7.35
CA GLY A 172 -4.55 -8.95 6.70
C GLY A 172 -4.25 -8.18 5.42
N PHE A 173 -2.99 -8.32 5.00
CA PHE A 173 -2.48 -7.80 3.75
C PHE A 173 -1.50 -8.80 3.15
N VAL A 174 -1.83 -9.33 1.98
CA VAL A 174 -1.08 -10.43 1.34
C VAL A 174 -0.69 -10.08 -0.08
N CYS A 175 0.48 -10.57 -0.51
CA CYS A 175 0.90 -10.65 -1.90
C CYS A 175 0.98 -12.12 -2.32
N THR A 176 0.19 -12.52 -3.31
CA THR A 176 0.14 -13.89 -3.86
C THR A 176 1.10 -14.08 -5.03
N GLY A 177 2.01 -13.14 -5.24
CA GLY A 177 2.95 -13.18 -6.35
C GLY A 177 2.22 -13.02 -7.69
N PRO A 178 2.56 -13.80 -8.72
CA PRO A 178 1.87 -13.79 -10.01
C PRO A 178 0.55 -14.56 -10.02
N ASN A 179 0.13 -15.15 -8.88
CA ASN A 179 -1.13 -15.90 -8.81
C ASN A 179 -2.31 -14.93 -8.58
N PRO A 180 -3.29 -14.84 -9.51
CA PRO A 180 -4.47 -13.99 -9.35
C PRO A 180 -5.49 -14.50 -8.33
N THR A 181 -5.29 -15.71 -7.80
CA THR A 181 -6.25 -16.32 -6.87
C THR A 181 -6.19 -15.61 -5.51
N PRO A 182 -7.30 -15.00 -5.05
CA PRO A 182 -7.35 -14.34 -3.74
C PRO A 182 -7.26 -15.37 -2.59
N PRO A 183 -6.78 -14.95 -1.41
CA PRO A 183 -6.93 -15.75 -0.18
C PRO A 183 -8.40 -15.87 0.25
N ASP A 184 -8.77 -17.00 0.85
CA ASP A 184 -10.13 -17.25 1.33
C ASP A 184 -10.58 -16.20 2.36
N GLU A 185 -9.71 -15.81 3.30
CA GLU A 185 -10.00 -14.76 4.30
C GLU A 185 -10.35 -13.40 3.68
N TRP A 186 -9.77 -13.09 2.51
CA TRP A 186 -10.12 -11.86 1.80
C TRP A 186 -11.50 -11.98 1.17
N LEU A 187 -11.82 -13.16 0.62
CA LEU A 187 -13.11 -13.42 0.00
C LEU A 187 -14.24 -13.39 1.05
N ASP A 188 -14.03 -14.02 2.20
CA ASP A 188 -14.96 -13.98 3.34
C ASP A 188 -15.26 -12.53 3.76
N ASP A 189 -14.24 -11.70 3.97
CA ASP A 189 -14.41 -10.29 4.37
C ASP A 189 -15.08 -9.42 3.29
N VAL A 190 -14.95 -9.77 2.01
CA VAL A 190 -15.64 -9.09 0.91
C VAL A 190 -17.11 -9.52 0.84
N LEU A 191 -17.38 -10.82 0.97
CA LEU A 191 -18.73 -11.38 0.92
C LEU A 191 -19.56 -10.99 2.14
N GLU A 192 -18.95 -10.87 3.32
CA GLU A 192 -19.60 -10.38 4.55
C GLU A 192 -20.14 -8.93 4.38
N ARG A 193 -19.52 -8.13 3.51
CA ARG A 193 -19.97 -6.75 3.21
C ARG A 193 -21.01 -6.68 2.10
N SER A 194 -21.33 -7.81 1.50
CA SER A 194 -22.37 -7.89 0.48
C SER A 194 -23.74 -7.64 1.11
N ARG A 195 -24.71 -7.29 0.28
CA ARG A 195 -26.12 -7.21 0.67
C ARG A 195 -26.80 -8.58 0.75
N PHE A 196 -26.14 -9.60 0.23
CA PHE A 196 -26.63 -10.97 0.20
C PHE A 196 -25.95 -11.79 1.28
N GLU A 197 -26.70 -12.69 1.90
CA GLU A 197 -26.16 -13.68 2.81
C GLU A 197 -25.58 -14.83 1.99
N PHE A 198 -24.31 -15.13 2.23
CA PHE A 198 -23.60 -16.24 1.60
C PHE A 198 -23.36 -17.35 2.63
N THR A 199 -23.67 -18.58 2.25
CA THR A 199 -23.29 -19.77 3.01
C THR A 199 -22.05 -20.39 2.37
N LYS A 200 -21.06 -20.69 3.19
CA LYS A 200 -19.82 -21.34 2.76
C LYS A 200 -19.99 -22.85 2.78
N HIS A 201 -19.73 -23.49 1.65
CA HIS A 201 -19.73 -24.93 1.44
C HIS A 201 -18.29 -25.42 1.30
N ASP A 202 -17.79 -26.07 2.34
CA ASP A 202 -16.43 -26.62 2.46
C ASP A 202 -16.39 -28.14 2.17
N ASP A 203 -17.54 -28.74 1.86
CA ASP A 203 -17.73 -30.16 1.56
C ASP A 203 -17.32 -30.55 0.12
N LEU A 204 -17.01 -29.55 -0.71
CA LEU A 204 -16.58 -29.72 -2.11
C LEU A 204 -15.05 -29.60 -2.25
N SER A 205 -14.51 -29.98 -3.41
CA SER A 205 -13.06 -29.96 -3.65
C SER A 205 -12.42 -28.56 -3.65
N VAL A 206 -13.25 -27.51 -3.70
CA VAL A 206 -12.88 -26.10 -3.55
C VAL A 206 -13.98 -25.44 -2.74
N PRO A 207 -13.68 -24.54 -1.78
CA PRO A 207 -14.70 -23.80 -1.06
C PRO A 207 -15.57 -22.98 -2.02
N ILE A 208 -16.89 -23.05 -1.84
CA ILE A 208 -17.87 -22.30 -2.63
C ILE A 208 -18.77 -21.50 -1.69
N TRP A 209 -19.06 -20.27 -2.07
CA TRP A 209 -20.01 -19.41 -1.39
C TRP A 209 -21.24 -19.25 -2.28
N VAL A 210 -22.42 -19.61 -1.76
CA VAL A 210 -23.69 -19.49 -2.47
C VAL A 210 -24.69 -18.70 -1.64
N THR A 211 -25.58 -18.00 -2.32
CA THR A 211 -26.75 -17.35 -1.71
C THR A 211 -27.91 -18.33 -1.66
N GLU A 212 -28.95 -17.99 -0.90
CA GLU A 212 -30.20 -18.76 -0.85
C GLU A 212 -30.75 -19.06 -2.25
N GLY A 213 -31.18 -20.32 -2.47
CA GLY A 213 -31.76 -20.79 -3.73
C GLY A 213 -30.75 -21.18 -4.82
N ILE A 214 -29.44 -21.08 -4.57
CA ILE A 214 -28.40 -21.54 -5.49
C ILE A 214 -27.79 -22.85 -4.99
N ASP A 215 -27.77 -23.87 -5.85
CA ASP A 215 -27.11 -25.15 -5.57
C ASP A 215 -25.58 -25.03 -5.70
N ALA A 216 -24.87 -25.37 -4.63
CA ALA A 216 -23.41 -25.34 -4.58
C ALA A 216 -22.76 -26.34 -5.54
N GLN A 217 -23.38 -27.50 -5.78
CA GLN A 217 -22.86 -28.50 -6.72
C GLN A 217 -22.95 -27.99 -8.16
N ALA A 218 -24.09 -27.41 -8.56
CA ALA A 218 -24.24 -26.80 -9.88
C ALA A 218 -23.18 -25.69 -10.14
N VAL A 219 -22.84 -24.88 -9.13
CA VAL A 219 -21.80 -23.85 -9.24
C VAL A 219 -20.41 -24.48 -9.40
N HIS A 220 -20.13 -25.56 -8.67
CA HIS A 220 -18.88 -26.33 -8.80
C HIS A 220 -18.71 -26.90 -10.20
N ASP A 221 -19.75 -27.57 -10.70
CA ASP A 221 -19.77 -28.23 -11.99
C ASP A 221 -19.62 -27.21 -13.14
N PHE A 222 -20.28 -26.06 -13.03
CA PHE A 222 -20.12 -24.96 -13.98
C PHE A 222 -18.66 -24.47 -14.07
N LYS A 223 -17.99 -24.34 -12.91
CA LYS A 223 -16.59 -23.92 -12.86
C LYS A 223 -15.67 -24.97 -13.50
N GLN A 224 -15.96 -26.26 -13.33
CA GLN A 224 -15.20 -27.32 -13.99
C GLN A 224 -15.39 -27.29 -15.51
N ALA A 225 -16.64 -27.15 -15.99
CA ALA A 225 -16.94 -27.07 -17.41
C ALA A 225 -16.24 -25.86 -18.08
N ALA A 226 -16.26 -24.69 -17.43
CA ALA A 226 -15.56 -23.50 -17.93
C ALA A 226 -14.04 -23.72 -17.99
N ARG A 227 -13.44 -24.37 -16.99
CA ARG A 227 -12.00 -24.66 -16.97
C ARG A 227 -11.59 -25.64 -18.07
N VAL A 228 -12.38 -26.70 -18.29
CA VAL A 228 -12.14 -27.67 -19.36
C VAL A 228 -12.23 -27.02 -20.74
N MET A 229 -13.21 -26.12 -20.97
CA MET A 229 -13.28 -25.37 -22.23
C MET A 229 -12.07 -24.45 -22.45
N PHE A 230 -11.62 -23.73 -21.42
CA PHE A 230 -10.43 -22.86 -21.53
C PHE A 230 -9.14 -23.65 -21.80
N ASP A 231 -8.95 -24.79 -21.14
CA ASP A 231 -7.77 -25.65 -21.35
C ASP A 231 -7.80 -26.34 -22.73
N SER A 232 -8.99 -26.69 -23.24
CA SER A 232 -9.14 -27.24 -24.60
C SER A 232 -8.79 -26.23 -25.70
N HIS A 233 -9.14 -24.94 -25.53
CA HIS A 233 -8.76 -23.89 -26.48
C HIS A 233 -7.25 -23.59 -26.49
N LEU A 234 -6.56 -23.77 -25.37
CA LEU A 234 -5.09 -23.65 -25.31
C LEU A 234 -4.36 -24.86 -25.89
N SER A 235 -5.01 -26.03 -25.96
CA SER A 235 -4.46 -27.25 -26.56
C SER A 235 -4.56 -27.26 -28.09
N THR A 236 -5.57 -26.62 -28.68
CA THR A 236 -5.80 -26.67 -30.14
C THR A 236 -4.89 -25.72 -30.92
N ASP A 237 -4.25 -24.76 -30.25
CA ASP A 237 -3.35 -23.78 -30.86
C ASP A 237 -1.88 -24.26 -30.98
N GLN A 238 -1.57 -25.50 -30.58
CA GLN A 238 -0.23 -26.10 -30.76
C GLN A 238 -0.14 -27.12 -31.90
N SER A 239 -1.20 -27.36 -32.67
CA SER A 239 -1.21 -28.29 -33.80
C SER A 239 -1.18 -27.64 -35.19
N LEU A 240 -0.89 -26.33 -35.28
CA LEU A 240 -0.67 -25.62 -36.54
C LEU A 240 0.64 -24.81 -36.49
N LEU A 241 1.76 -25.52 -36.41
CA LEU A 241 3.06 -25.11 -36.94
C LEU A 241 3.80 -26.36 -37.46
#